data_AF-A0A2E2X0F8-F1
#
_entry.id   AF-A0A2E2X0F8-F1
#
_cell.length_a   1.000
_cell.length_b   1.000
_cell.length_c   1.000
_cell.angle_alpha   90.00
_cell.angle_beta   90.00
_cell.angle_gamma   90.00
#
_symmetry.space_group_name_H-M   'P 1'
#
loop_
_entity.id
_entity.type
_entity.pdbx_description
1 polymer ?
#
loop_
_entity_poly.entity_id
_entity_poly.type
_entity_poly.pdbx_seq_one_letter_code
_entity_poly.pdbx_strand_id
1 'polypeptide(L)' 'MADSKPLISGNWKMHHNHFEAIRTIQRLAYNLSSADHDAV' A
#
# COMPACT_ATOMS: atom_id res chain seq x y z
N MET A 1 9.76 -19.67 16.22
CA MET A 1 8.43 -19.14 15.83
C MET A 1 8.66 -18.42 14.52
N ALA A 2 7.98 -18.85 13.44
CA ALA A 2 8.35 -18.44 12.08
C ALA A 2 8.24 -16.92 11.91
N ASP A 3 9.36 -16.29 11.55
CA ASP A 3 9.50 -14.85 11.30
C ASP A 3 8.90 -14.52 9.92
N SER A 4 7.60 -14.70 9.80
CA SER A 4 6.86 -14.50 8.55
C SER A 4 6.68 -13.00 8.33
N LYS A 5 7.37 -12.46 7.31
CA LYS A 5 7.23 -11.05 6.94
C LYS A 5 5.75 -10.71 6.67
N PRO A 6 5.20 -9.67 7.32
CA PRO A 6 3.81 -9.29 7.16
C PRO A 6 3.53 -8.83 5.71
N LEU A 7 2.45 -9.35 5.12
CA LEU A 7 2.01 -9.02 3.78
C LEU A 7 0.79 -8.10 3.84
N ILE A 8 0.90 -6.91 3.26
CA ILE A 8 -0.21 -5.97 3.11
C ILE A 8 -0.66 -5.99 1.65
N SER A 9 -1.95 -6.29 1.42
CA SER A 9 -2.55 -6.34 0.08
C SER A 9 -3.81 -5.48 0.02
N GLY A 10 -3.85 -4.53 -0.90
CA GLY A 10 -5.00 -3.64 -1.13
C GLY A 10 -5.83 -4.11 -2.32
N ASN A 11 -7.02 -4.68 -2.06
CA ASN A 11 -7.96 -5.08 -3.12
C ASN A 11 -8.94 -3.94 -3.43
N TRP A 12 -8.73 -3.23 -4.54
CA TRP A 12 -9.58 -2.11 -4.96
C TRP A 12 -10.84 -2.56 -5.74
N LYS A 13 -10.97 -3.84 -6.07
CA LYS A 13 -12.12 -4.41 -6.81
C LYS A 13 -12.49 -3.54 -8.02
N MET A 14 -13.78 -3.27 -8.21
CA MET A 14 -14.33 -2.43 -9.28
C MET A 14 -14.42 -0.95 -8.86
N HIS A 15 -13.50 -0.50 -8.01
CA HIS A 15 -13.37 0.91 -7.65
C HIS A 15 -12.14 1.50 -8.33
N HIS A 16 -12.27 2.77 -8.73
CA HIS A 16 -11.34 3.57 -9.50
C HIS A 16 -11.47 3.50 -11.03
N ASN A 17 -11.53 4.68 -11.62
CA ASN A 17 -11.14 4.91 -13.00
C ASN A 17 -9.60 5.11 -13.09
N HIS A 18 -9.07 5.26 -14.30
CA HIS A 18 -7.63 5.38 -14.53
C HIS A 18 -6.98 6.57 -13.79
N PHE A 19 -7.65 7.72 -13.70
CA PHE A 19 -7.13 8.88 -12.97
C PHE A 19 -7.15 8.67 -11.46
N GLU A 20 -8.22 8.09 -10.93
CA GLU A 20 -8.33 7.78 -9.51
C GLU A 20 -7.29 6.75 -9.07
N ALA A 21 -7.05 5.72 -9.89
CA ALA A 21 -6.02 4.71 -9.62
C ALA A 21 -4.63 5.35 -9.51
N ILE A 22 -4.25 6.20 -10.48
CA ILE A 22 -2.98 6.91 -10.46
C ILE A 22 -2.85 7.78 -9.20
N ARG A 23 -3.89 8.56 -8.89
CA ARG A 23 -3.88 9.43 -7.71
C ARG A 23 -3.78 8.64 -6.40
N THR A 24 -4.47 7.51 -6.29
CA THR A 24 -4.43 6.65 -5.10
C THR A 24 -3.03 6.05 -4.92
N ILE A 25 -2.39 5.54 -5.98
CA ILE A 25 -1.03 5.01 -5.90
C ILE A 25 -0.03 6.12 -5.51
N GLN A 26 -0.13 7.29 -6.13
CA GLN A 26 0.75 8.43 -5.83
C GLN A 26 0.64 8.88 -4.37
N ARG A 27 -0.59 8.94 -3.84
CA ARG A 27 -0.82 9.26 -2.42
C ARG A 27 -0.27 8.20 -1.48
N LEU A 28 -0.45 6.93 -1.82
CA LEU A 28 0.10 5.83 -1.02
C LEU A 28 1.63 5.89 -0.97
N ALA A 29 2.27 6.11 -2.13
CA ALA A 29 3.73 6.24 -2.22
C ALA A 29 4.28 7.44 -1.44
N TYR A 30 3.54 8.55 -1.39
CA TYR A 30 3.94 9.73 -0.60
C TYR A 30 3.79 9.52 0.90
N ASN A 31 2.75 8.79 1.32
CA ASN A 31 2.44 8.60 2.73
C ASN A 31 3.25 7.48 3.39
N LEU A 32 3.73 6.48 2.64
CA LEU A 32 4.58 5.42 3.19
C LEU A 32 6.02 5.90 3.34
N SER A 33 6.56 5.78 4.55
CA SER A 33 7.97 6.01 4.86
C SER A 33 8.70 4.69 5.13
N SER A 34 10.03 4.71 5.09
CA SER A 34 10.84 3.54 5.47
C SER A 34 10.64 3.15 6.94
N ALA A 35 10.33 4.11 7.80
CA ALA A 35 10.01 3.85 9.20
C ALA A 35 8.73 3.01 9.37
N ASP A 36 7.77 3.15 8.45
CA ASP A 36 6.56 2.31 8.42
C ASP A 36 6.86 0.87 7.97
N HIS A 37 8.00 0.62 7.31
CA HIS A 37 8.44 -0.73 6.95
C HIS A 37 9.18 -1.41 8.11
N ASP A 38 9.90 -0.64 8.94
CA ASP A 38 10.64 -1.14 10.11
C ASP A 38 9.75 -1.42 11.33
N ALA A 39 8.55 -0.82 11.37
CA ALA A 39 7.60 -0.97 12.48
C ALA A 39 6.75 -2.26 12.42
N VAL A 40 6.89 -3.09 11.37
CA VAL A 40 6.03 -4.26 11.10
C VAL A 40 6.80 -5.57 11.11
#